data_AF-A0A962TCR0-F1
#
_entry.id   AF-A0A962TCR0-F1
#
_cell.length_a   1.000
_cell.length_b   1.000
_cell.length_c   1.000
_cell.angle_alpha   90.00
_cell.angle_beta   90.00
_cell.angle_gamma   90.00
#
_symmetry.space_group_name_H-M   'P 1'
#
loop_
_entity.id
_entity.type
_entity.pdbx_description
1 polymer ?
#
loop_
_entity_poly.entity_id
_entity_poly.type
_entity_poly.pdbx_seq_one_letter_code
_entity_poly.pdbx_strand_id
1 'polypeptide(L)'
;MSLSAEKAARLIWAYHEQTKHRPDAYAPGPGFLDWDSQPDPFRHWEGCPRHPLPLGGAGGRCRYRDMVEGTAIVRVPDRQVIGRFLELALGLSGWKSLGPDRWALRH
;
A
#
# COMPACT_ATOMS: atom_id res chain seq x y z
N MET A 1 -29.98 -1.52 -3.44
CA MET A 1 -30.13 -2.50 -4.55
C MET A 1 -28.92 -3.42 -4.53
N SER A 2 -29.08 -4.70 -4.18
CA SER A 2 -27.98 -5.68 -4.23
C SER A 2 -27.72 -6.08 -5.69
N LEU A 3 -26.46 -6.11 -6.12
CA LEU A 3 -26.07 -6.65 -7.42
C LEU A 3 -26.12 -8.18 -7.34
N SER A 4 -26.72 -8.85 -8.35
CA SER A 4 -26.61 -10.31 -8.44
C SER A 4 -25.15 -10.70 -8.67
N ALA A 5 -24.75 -11.89 -8.20
CA ALA A 5 -23.38 -12.39 -8.35
C ALA A 5 -22.93 -12.41 -9.83
N GLU A 6 -23.84 -12.79 -10.74
CA GLU A 6 -23.58 -12.78 -12.19
C GLU A 6 -23.32 -11.36 -12.73
N LYS A 7 -24.10 -10.38 -12.28
CA LYS A 7 -23.92 -8.98 -12.68
C LYS A 7 -22.61 -8.40 -12.12
N ALA A 8 -22.26 -8.76 -10.89
CA ALA A 8 -20.98 -8.38 -10.29
C ALA A 8 -19.80 -8.99 -11.06
N ALA A 9 -19.86 -10.27 -11.40
CA ALA A 9 -18.81 -10.95 -12.18
C ALA A 9 -18.61 -10.31 -13.57
N ARG A 10 -19.70 -10.00 -14.28
CA ARG A 10 -19.63 -9.29 -15.57
C ARG A 10 -18.98 -7.92 -15.46
N LEU A 11 -19.32 -7.16 -14.40
CA LEU A 11 -18.75 -5.85 -14.16
C LEU A 11 -17.24 -5.92 -13.89
N ILE A 12 -16.80 -6.88 -13.07
CA ILE A 12 -15.38 -7.12 -12.78
C ILE A 12 -14.62 -7.46 -14.06
N TRP A 13 -15.19 -8.32 -14.91
CA TRP A 13 -14.56 -8.69 -16.18
C TRP A 13 -14.45 -7.50 -17.14
N ALA A 14 -15.52 -6.73 -17.28
CA ALA A 14 -15.52 -5.53 -18.11
C ALA A 14 -14.48 -4.51 -17.64
N TYR A 15 -14.38 -4.27 -16.33
CA TYR A 15 -13.36 -3.41 -15.74
C TYR A 15 -11.94 -3.93 -16.01
N HIS A 16 -11.71 -5.23 -15.82
CA HIS A 16 -10.42 -5.85 -16.09
C HIS A 16 -10.01 -5.69 -17.56
N GLU A 17 -10.91 -5.97 -18.50
CA GLU A 17 -10.64 -5.82 -19.93
C GLU A 17 -10.35 -4.36 -20.32
N GLN A 18 -11.01 -3.39 -19.67
CA GLN A 18 -10.82 -1.98 -19.97
C GLN A 18 -9.53 -1.39 -19.38
N THR A 19 -9.08 -1.89 -18.22
CA THR A 19 -7.97 -1.28 -17.45
C THR A 19 -6.64 -2.01 -17.57
N LYS A 20 -6.61 -3.22 -18.13
CA LYS A 20 -5.35 -3.95 -18.33
C LYS A 20 -4.52 -3.36 -19.48
N HIS A 21 -3.20 -3.31 -19.29
CA HIS A 21 -2.27 -3.03 -20.38
C HIS A 21 -2.07 -4.29 -21.25
N ARG A 22 -1.77 -4.07 -22.52
CA ARG A 22 -1.39 -5.10 -23.49
C ARG A 22 0.07 -4.90 -23.90
N PRO A 23 0.79 -5.95 -24.33
CA PRO A 23 2.17 -5.82 -24.80
C PRO A 23 2.33 -4.77 -25.92
N ASP A 24 1.30 -4.62 -26.75
CA ASP A 24 1.24 -3.72 -27.91
C ASP A 24 0.53 -2.39 -27.65
N ALA A 25 -0.13 -2.20 -26.50
CA ALA A 25 -0.89 -0.99 -26.20
C ALA A 25 -1.14 -0.78 -24.70
N TYR A 26 -0.94 0.45 -24.21
CA TYR A 26 -1.38 0.82 -22.86
C TYR A 26 -2.92 0.95 -22.78
N ALA A 27 -3.51 0.63 -21.62
CA ALA A 27 -4.90 0.93 -21.34
C ALA A 27 -5.20 2.44 -21.47
N PRO A 28 -6.42 2.83 -21.88
CA PRO A 28 -6.81 4.24 -21.96
C PRO A 28 -6.67 4.93 -20.60
N GLY A 29 -6.06 6.12 -20.61
CA GLY A 29 -5.87 6.95 -19.43
C GLY A 29 -5.86 8.44 -19.78
N PRO A 30 -5.76 9.33 -18.79
CA PRO A 30 -5.86 10.78 -18.99
C PRO A 30 -4.71 11.40 -19.81
N GLY A 31 -3.69 10.63 -20.18
CA GLY A 31 -2.55 11.09 -20.99
C GLY A 31 -1.51 11.92 -20.22
N PHE A 32 -1.90 12.54 -19.12
CA PHE A 32 -1.03 13.28 -18.20
C PHE A 32 -1.51 13.12 -16.76
N LEU A 33 -0.63 13.43 -15.81
CA LEU A 33 -0.94 13.49 -14.38
C LEU A 33 -1.18 14.94 -13.97
N ASP A 34 -2.27 15.17 -13.24
CA ASP A 34 -2.53 16.44 -12.57
C ASP A 34 -1.88 16.40 -11.17
N TRP A 35 -0.68 16.97 -11.07
CA TRP A 35 0.10 16.97 -9.83
C TRP A 35 -0.44 17.96 -8.79
N ASP A 36 -1.19 18.98 -9.22
CA ASP A 36 -1.76 20.02 -8.36
C ASP A 36 -2.92 19.49 -7.51
N SER A 37 -3.62 18.45 -7.98
CA SER A 37 -4.76 17.84 -7.28
C SER A 37 -4.42 16.56 -6.48
N GLN A 38 -3.15 16.35 -6.12
CA GLN A 38 -2.75 15.18 -5.33
C GLN A 38 -3.48 15.14 -3.97
N PRO A 39 -4.20 14.06 -3.66
CA PRO A 39 -4.83 13.91 -2.36
C PRO A 39 -3.77 13.72 -1.27
N ASP A 40 -4.10 14.13 -0.04
CA ASP A 40 -3.32 13.77 1.14
C ASP A 40 -3.18 12.24 1.18
N PRO A 41 -1.95 11.69 1.19
CA PRO A 41 -1.74 10.25 1.22
C PRO A 41 -2.21 9.59 2.52
N PHE A 42 -2.55 10.39 3.54
CA PHE A 42 -3.04 9.95 4.83
C PHE A 42 -4.51 10.31 5.03
N ARG A 43 -5.24 9.39 5.67
CA ARG A 43 -6.59 9.65 6.15
C ARG A 43 -6.54 10.04 7.62
N HIS A 44 -7.17 11.16 7.95
CA HIS A 44 -7.31 11.64 9.31
C HIS A 44 -8.78 11.56 9.75
N TRP A 45 -8.99 11.15 11.00
CA TRP A 45 -10.31 11.17 11.65
C TRP A 45 -10.26 12.15 12.81
N GLU A 46 -11.11 13.18 12.74
CA GLU A 46 -11.20 14.22 13.77
C GLU A 46 -11.67 13.62 15.10
N GLY A 47 -11.06 14.07 16.21
CA GLY A 47 -11.38 13.59 17.56
C GLY A 47 -10.81 12.21 17.92
N CYS A 48 -10.19 11.46 16.99
CA CYS A 48 -9.57 10.17 17.30
C CYS A 48 -8.17 10.33 17.93
N PRO A 49 -7.85 9.57 19.01
CA PRO A 49 -6.52 9.59 19.59
C PRO A 49 -5.49 9.02 18.61
N ARG A 50 -4.28 9.60 18.63
CA ARG A 50 -3.14 9.14 17.81
C ARG A 50 -2.12 8.46 18.71
N HIS A 51 -1.76 7.22 18.35
CA HIS A 51 -0.77 6.43 19.08
C HIS A 51 0.50 6.26 18.23
N PRO A 52 1.58 7.02 18.50
CA PRO A 52 2.80 6.87 17.73
C PRO A 52 3.40 5.48 17.95
N LEU A 53 3.75 4.81 16.86
CA LEU A 53 4.46 3.53 16.90
C LEU A 53 5.97 3.77 16.75
N PRO A 54 6.82 2.99 17.43
CA PRO A 54 8.26 3.12 17.29
C PRO A 54 8.71 2.71 15.88
N LEU A 55 9.52 3.55 15.25
CA LEU A 55 10.23 3.22 14.02
C LEU A 55 11.51 2.46 14.35
N GLY A 56 11.92 1.52 13.49
CA GLY A 56 13.08 0.68 13.77
C GLY A 56 12.90 -0.21 15.01
N GLY A 57 11.63 -0.54 15.32
CA GLY A 57 11.27 -1.29 16.52
C GLY A 57 11.98 -2.64 16.65
N ALA A 58 12.02 -3.18 17.87
CA ALA A 58 12.75 -4.40 18.21
C ALA A 58 12.47 -5.53 17.21
N GLY A 59 13.48 -5.97 16.48
CA GLY A 59 13.34 -6.86 15.32
C GLY A 59 14.63 -7.59 14.99
N GLY A 60 14.74 -8.85 15.41
CA GLY A 60 15.81 -9.73 14.94
C GLY A 60 15.67 -9.99 13.44
N ARG A 61 16.79 -10.20 12.74
CA ARG A 61 16.76 -10.59 11.33
C ARG A 61 16.09 -11.96 11.19
N CYS A 62 14.95 -12.02 10.51
CA CYS A 62 14.37 -13.28 10.03
C CYS A 62 14.94 -13.55 8.63
N ARG A 63 15.49 -14.74 8.39
CA ARG A 63 15.90 -15.10 7.03
C ARG A 63 14.67 -15.53 6.25
N TYR A 64 14.65 -15.23 4.96
CA TYR A 64 13.56 -15.64 4.07
C TYR A 64 13.31 -17.16 4.13
N ARG A 65 14.37 -17.97 4.20
CA ARG A 65 14.25 -19.43 4.35
C ARG A 65 13.45 -19.82 5.60
N ASP A 66 13.80 -19.26 6.75
CA ASP A 66 13.18 -19.61 8.02
C ASP A 66 11.66 -19.27 8.01
N MET A 67 11.27 -18.22 7.29
CA MET A 67 9.86 -17.87 7.08
C MET A 67 9.13 -18.89 6.21
N VAL A 68 9.73 -19.32 5.10
CA VAL A 68 9.11 -20.28 4.16
C VAL A 68 9.01 -21.68 4.78
N GLU A 69 10.01 -22.09 5.56
CA GLU A 69 10.06 -23.39 6.24
C GLU A 69 9.27 -23.39 7.56
N GLY A 70 8.74 -22.25 7.99
CA GLY A 70 7.97 -22.14 9.24
C GLY A 70 8.82 -22.29 10.52
N THR A 71 10.13 -22.09 10.43
CA THR A 71 11.08 -22.21 11.54
C THR A 71 11.47 -20.86 12.15
N ALA A 72 10.93 -19.76 11.61
CA ALA A 72 11.12 -18.42 12.13
C ALA A 72 10.64 -18.28 13.59
N ILE A 73 11.40 -17.54 14.41
CA ILE A 73 11.02 -17.24 15.79
C ILE A 73 9.77 -16.36 15.77
N VAL A 74 8.67 -16.89 16.28
CA VAL A 74 7.42 -16.15 16.48
C VAL A 74 7.53 -15.30 17.73
N ARG A 75 7.15 -14.03 17.63
CA ARG A 75 7.08 -13.11 18.77
C ARG A 75 5.64 -12.72 19.03
N VAL A 76 5.30 -12.57 20.31
CA VAL A 76 4.01 -12.03 20.72
C VAL A 76 3.90 -10.59 20.19
N PRO A 77 2.80 -10.21 19.52
CA PRO A 77 2.63 -8.85 19.04
C PRO A 77 2.58 -7.83 20.17
N ASP A 78 3.52 -6.90 20.17
CA ASP A 78 3.52 -5.70 21.02
C ASP A 78 3.65 -4.44 20.16
N ARG A 79 3.76 -3.26 20.78
CA ARG A 79 3.90 -1.98 20.05
C ARG A 79 5.16 -1.95 19.16
N GLN A 80 6.24 -2.62 19.55
CA GLN A 80 7.50 -2.67 18.80
C GLN A 80 7.34 -3.55 17.54
N VAL A 81 6.75 -4.73 17.71
CA VAL A 81 6.47 -5.68 16.62
C VAL A 81 5.47 -5.09 15.63
N ILE A 82 4.38 -4.49 16.12
CA ILE A 82 3.36 -3.84 15.26
C ILE A 82 3.97 -2.65 14.52
N GLY A 83 4.74 -1.79 15.22
CA GLY A 83 5.44 -0.67 14.61
C GLY A 83 6.36 -1.12 13.48
N ARG A 84 7.20 -2.13 13.74
CA ARG A 84 8.13 -2.67 12.74
C ARG A 84 7.42 -3.35 11.56
N PHE A 85 6.33 -4.07 11.81
CA PHE A 85 5.53 -4.69 10.75
C PHE A 85 4.94 -3.63 9.81
N LEU A 86 4.30 -2.60 10.35
CA LEU A 86 3.70 -1.53 9.55
C LEU A 86 4.76 -0.68 8.84
N GLU A 87 5.90 -0.42 9.48
CA GLU A 87 7.04 0.25 8.85
C GLU A 87 7.51 -0.51 7.59
N LEU A 88 7.69 -1.84 7.69
CA LEU A 88 8.17 -2.65 6.58
C LEU A 88 7.12 -2.91 5.50
N ALA A 89 5.85 -3.03 5.87
CA ALA A 89 4.78 -3.37 4.93
C ALA A 89 4.16 -2.14 4.24
N LEU A 90 4.08 -1.00 4.95
CA LEU A 90 3.30 0.18 4.52
C LEU A 90 4.02 1.52 4.81
N GLY A 91 5.24 1.49 5.34
CA GLY A 91 5.98 2.70 5.68
C GLY A 91 6.39 3.51 4.45
N LEU A 92 6.57 4.82 4.67
CA LEU A 92 7.18 5.68 3.66
C LEU A 92 8.70 5.43 3.62
N SER A 93 9.21 5.05 2.45
CA SER A 93 10.62 4.75 2.24
C SER A 93 11.45 5.98 1.85
N GLY A 94 10.78 7.06 1.44
CA GLY A 94 11.42 8.30 1.07
C GLY A 94 10.46 9.28 0.40
N TRP A 95 11.04 10.36 -0.12
CA TRP A 95 10.33 11.39 -0.86
C TRP A 95 11.11 11.72 -2.13
N LYS A 96 10.41 11.83 -3.25
CA LYS A 96 10.97 12.35 -4.50
C LYS A 96 10.46 13.76 -4.74
N SER A 97 11.28 14.57 -5.38
CA SER A 97 10.94 15.92 -5.81
C SER A 97 11.47 16.19 -7.20
N LEU A 98 10.70 16.93 -8.00
CA LEU A 98 11.09 17.43 -9.31
C LEU A 98 10.40 18.78 -9.53
N GLY A 99 11.18 19.86 -9.59
CA GLY A 99 10.60 21.21 -9.63
C GLY A 99 9.78 21.51 -8.35
N PRO A 100 8.55 22.04 -8.46
CA PRO A 100 7.67 22.26 -7.31
C PRO A 100 7.04 20.97 -6.78
N ASP A 101 7.03 19.90 -7.57
CA ASP A 101 6.30 18.68 -7.25
C ASP A 101 7.07 17.79 -6.28
N ARG A 102 6.35 17.19 -5.33
CA ARG A 102 6.89 16.26 -4.34
C ARG A 102 5.90 15.14 -4.03
N TRP A 103 6.37 13.90 -4.00
CA TRP A 103 5.52 12.74 -3.71
C TRP A 103 6.24 11.71 -2.84
N ALA A 104 5.44 10.99 -2.05
CA ALA A 104 5.93 9.97 -1.14
C ALA A 104 6.24 8.67 -1.87
N LEU A 105 7.32 8.01 -1.47
CA LEU A 105 7.62 6.64 -1.88
C LEU A 105 7.19 5.68 -0.77
N ARG A 106 6.68 4.51 -1.17
CA ARG A 106 6.32 3.40 -0.27
C ARG A 106 7.27 2.23 -0.55
N HIS A 107 7.41 1.33 0.41
CA HIS A 107 8.12 0.06 0.24
C HIS A 107 7.38 -0.89 -0.72
#